data_AF-A4B9N5-F1
#
_entry.id   AF-A4B9N5-F1
#
_cell.length_a   1.000
_cell.length_b   1.000
_cell.length_c   1.000
_cell.angle_alpha   90.00
_cell.angle_beta   90.00
_cell.angle_gamma   90.00
#
_symmetry.space_group_name_H-M   'P 1'
#
loop_
_entity.id
_entity.type
_entity.pdbx_description
1 polymer ?
#
loop_
_entity_poly.entity_id
_entity_poly.type
_entity_poly.pdbx_seq_one_letter_code
_entity_poly.pdbx_strand_id
1 'polypeptide(L)'
;MKVSQVFDPKPEQWGLRGDPYLWDELKEKLENVELPESEHELKTLIETEIERSLANPITYEGKITIDRFKHGGMSSGGISLSFWKETGIPLLISRCFKS
;
A
#
# COMPACT_ATOMS: atom_id res chain seq x y z
N MET A 1 -4.69 18.47 -3.50
CA MET A 1 -4.63 17.57 -2.32
C MET A 1 -3.59 16.53 -2.66
N LYS A 2 -2.66 16.20 -1.77
CA LYS A 2 -1.61 15.22 -2.09
C LYS A 2 -2.11 13.80 -1.85
N VAL A 3 -1.65 12.85 -2.66
CA VAL A 3 -1.98 11.43 -2.49
C VAL A 3 -1.54 10.93 -1.11
N SER A 4 -0.38 11.37 -0.60
CA SER A 4 0.10 11.00 0.73
C SER A 4 -0.87 11.32 1.88
N GLN A 5 -1.75 12.31 1.73
CA GLN A 5 -2.73 12.68 2.77
C GLN A 5 -3.76 11.57 3.01
N VAL A 6 -3.97 10.69 2.03
CA VAL A 6 -4.97 9.62 2.09
C VAL A 6 -4.48 8.43 2.91
N PHE A 7 -3.19 8.40 3.25
CA PHE A 7 -2.55 7.38 4.10
C PHE A 7 -2.76 7.63 5.60
N ASP A 8 -3.36 8.78 5.98
CA ASP A 8 -3.66 9.11 7.36
C ASP A 8 -5.19 9.09 7.61
N PRO A 9 -5.66 8.47 8.71
CA PRO A 9 -4.91 7.67 9.67
C PRO A 9 -4.49 6.30 9.10
N LYS A 10 -3.55 5.61 9.74
CA LYS A 10 -3.28 4.19 9.43
C LYS A 10 -4.49 3.30 9.79
N PRO A 11 -4.74 2.19 9.07
CA PRO A 11 -5.70 1.19 9.51
C PRO A 11 -5.26 0.52 10.82
N GLU A 12 -6.23 0.07 11.61
CA GLU A 12 -5.98 -0.63 12.87
C GLU A 12 -5.53 -2.08 12.67
N GLN A 13 -5.92 -2.68 11.55
CA GLN A 13 -5.64 -4.08 11.20
C GLN A 13 -4.80 -4.16 9.93
N TRP A 14 -3.88 -5.13 9.92
CA TRP A 14 -2.92 -5.38 8.84
C TRP A 14 -2.92 -6.87 8.48
N GLY A 15 -2.57 -7.20 7.24
CA GLY A 15 -2.45 -8.61 6.83
C GLY A 15 -1.22 -9.29 7.42
N LEU A 16 -0.06 -8.66 7.31
CA LEU A 16 1.24 -9.14 7.79
C LEU A 16 2.08 -7.98 8.34
N ARG A 17 3.16 -8.33 9.07
CA ARG A 17 3.99 -7.37 9.82
C ARG A 17 4.79 -6.41 8.92
N GLY A 18 4.91 -6.69 7.63
CA GLY A 18 5.54 -5.80 6.66
C GLY A 18 4.59 -4.74 6.10
N ASP A 19 3.26 -4.96 6.14
CA ASP A 19 2.30 -4.06 5.49
C ASP A 19 2.35 -2.61 6.03
N PRO A 20 2.54 -2.36 7.35
CA PRO A 20 2.72 -1.00 7.85
C PRO A 20 3.93 -0.27 7.26
N TYR A 21 5.00 -0.99 6.93
CA TYR A 21 6.21 -0.41 6.35
C TYR A 21 6.04 -0.09 4.87
N LEU A 22 5.36 -0.96 4.12
CA LEU A 22 4.98 -0.63 2.75
C LEU A 22 4.02 0.56 2.71
N TRP A 23 3.09 0.66 3.66
CA TRP A 23 2.21 1.82 3.80
C TRP A 23 2.99 3.12 3.99
N ASP A 24 3.97 3.13 4.89
CA ASP A 24 4.83 4.30 5.12
C ASP A 24 5.70 4.62 3.89
N GLU A 25 6.30 3.60 3.26
CA GLU A 25 7.10 3.78 2.04
C GLU A 25 6.27 4.39 0.89
N LEU A 26 5.02 3.93 0.71
CA LEU A 26 4.11 4.49 -0.30
C LEU A 26 3.71 5.94 0.03
N LYS A 27 3.43 6.24 1.30
CA LYS A 27 3.12 7.59 1.75
C LYS A 27 4.27 8.55 1.43
N GLU A 28 5.50 8.15 1.69
CA GLU A 28 6.72 8.93 1.39
C GLU A 28 6.90 9.11 -0.12
N LYS A 29 6.81 8.03 -0.91
CA LYS A 29 6.94 8.09 -2.37
C LYS A 29 5.91 9.00 -3.03
N LEU A 30 4.72 9.09 -2.46
CA LEU A 30 3.58 9.82 -2.98
C LEU A 30 3.38 11.20 -2.33
N GLU A 31 4.36 11.68 -1.55
CA GLU A 31 4.28 12.95 -0.81
C GLU A 31 3.99 14.15 -1.71
N ASN A 32 4.65 14.20 -2.86
CA ASN A 32 4.56 15.33 -3.79
C ASN A 32 3.57 15.13 -4.93
N VAL A 33 2.92 13.97 -5.01
CA VAL A 33 1.99 13.61 -6.08
C VAL A 33 0.61 14.20 -5.77
N GLU A 34 0.07 14.99 -6.72
CA GLU A 34 -1.32 15.46 -6.62
C GLU A 34 -2.29 14.28 -6.74
N LEU A 35 -3.38 14.36 -6.00
CA LEU A 35 -4.48 13.41 -6.09
C LEU A 35 -5.03 13.39 -7.54
N PRO A 36 -5.11 12.22 -8.19
CA PRO A 36 -5.71 12.09 -9.51
C PRO A 36 -7.21 12.46 -9.52
N GLU A 37 -7.77 12.65 -10.72
CA GLU A 37 -9.17 13.08 -10.88
C GLU A 37 -10.16 11.91 -10.79
N SER A 38 -9.68 10.65 -10.79
CA SER A 38 -10.53 9.46 -10.76
C SER A 38 -10.03 8.36 -9.83
N GLU A 39 -10.99 7.53 -9.38
CA GLU A 39 -10.71 6.30 -8.61
C GLU A 39 -9.78 5.36 -9.37
N HIS A 40 -9.98 5.23 -10.69
CA HIS A 40 -9.19 4.33 -11.53
C HIS A 40 -7.72 4.78 -11.58
N GLU A 41 -7.46 6.07 -11.79
CA GLU A 41 -6.10 6.60 -11.82
C GLU A 41 -5.41 6.47 -10.46
N LEU A 42 -6.10 6.75 -9.36
CA LEU A 42 -5.55 6.56 -8.03
C LEU A 42 -5.23 5.09 -7.75
N LYS A 43 -6.14 4.18 -8.12
CA LYS A 43 -5.93 2.73 -8.01
C LYS A 43 -4.67 2.31 -8.77
N THR A 44 -4.59 2.66 -10.06
CA THR A 44 -3.45 2.30 -10.92
C THR A 44 -2.14 2.88 -10.41
N LEU A 45 -2.14 4.12 -9.90
CA LEU A 45 -0.98 4.74 -9.29
C LEU A 45 -0.49 3.94 -8.07
N ILE A 46 -1.38 3.60 -7.14
CA ILE A 46 -1.01 2.85 -5.92
C ILE A 46 -0.53 1.44 -6.27
N GLU A 47 -1.22 0.74 -7.19
CA GLU A 47 -0.81 -0.58 -7.66
C GLU A 47 0.59 -0.54 -8.28
N THR A 48 0.85 0.44 -9.15
CA THR A 48 2.17 0.62 -9.78
C THR A 48 3.26 0.83 -8.74
N GLU A 49 3.03 1.67 -7.73
CA GLU A 49 4.02 1.91 -6.68
C GLU A 49 4.22 0.71 -5.75
N ILE A 50 3.18 -0.08 -5.48
CA ILE A 50 3.33 -1.37 -4.78
C ILE A 50 4.22 -2.31 -5.61
N GLU A 51 3.95 -2.47 -6.90
CA GLU A 51 4.73 -3.36 -7.77
C GLU A 51 6.20 -2.93 -7.85
N ARG A 52 6.46 -1.62 -7.96
CA ARG A 52 7.83 -1.06 -7.91
C ARG A 52 8.50 -1.33 -6.57
N SER A 53 7.77 -1.20 -5.47
CA SER A 53 8.29 -1.39 -4.11
C SER A 53 8.61 -2.86 -3.82
N LEU A 54 7.83 -3.77 -4.39
CA LEU A 54 7.95 -5.21 -4.13
C LEU A 54 8.79 -5.94 -5.19
N ALA A 55 9.03 -5.34 -6.36
CA ALA A 55 9.60 -5.98 -7.53
C ALA A 55 8.81 -7.24 -7.96
N ASN A 56 7.51 -7.24 -7.71
CA ASN A 56 6.58 -8.32 -8.02
C ASN A 56 5.20 -7.73 -8.39
N PRO A 57 4.43 -8.39 -9.26
CA PRO A 57 3.11 -7.91 -9.64
C PRO A 57 2.13 -8.01 -8.48
N ILE A 58 1.16 -7.09 -8.41
CA ILE A 58 0.15 -7.09 -7.34
C ILE A 58 -0.81 -8.28 -7.46
N THR A 59 -0.85 -8.90 -8.64
CA THR A 59 -1.58 -10.13 -8.92
C THR A 59 -0.91 -11.38 -8.35
N TYR A 60 0.30 -11.28 -7.82
CA TYR A 60 1.01 -12.44 -7.24
C TYR A 60 0.19 -13.09 -6.11
N GLU A 61 0.04 -14.41 -6.19
CA GLU A 61 -0.67 -15.20 -5.20
C GLU A 61 0.32 -15.69 -4.14
N GLY A 62 0.21 -15.12 -2.94
CA GLY A 62 1.05 -15.50 -1.80
C GLY A 62 1.51 -14.30 -0.98
N LYS A 63 2.53 -14.53 -0.14
CA LYS A 63 3.19 -13.47 0.63
C LYS A 63 4.55 -13.15 0.01
N ILE A 64 4.87 -11.87 -0.04
CA ILE A 64 6.21 -11.41 -0.45
C ILE A 64 6.96 -11.05 0.82
N THR A 65 8.21 -11.50 0.95
CA THR A 65 9.05 -11.11 2.08
C THR A 65 10.07 -10.08 1.62
N ILE A 66 10.04 -8.91 2.22
CA ILE A 66 10.93 -7.81 1.90
C ILE A 66 11.95 -7.65 3.01
N ASP A 67 13.23 -7.88 2.70
CA ASP A 67 14.31 -7.86 3.68
C ASP A 67 14.45 -6.50 4.39
N ARG A 68 14.31 -5.38 3.65
CA ARG A 68 14.36 -4.03 4.24
C ARG A 68 13.22 -3.72 5.21
N PHE A 69 12.14 -4.50 5.20
CA PHE A 69 11.03 -4.38 6.16
C PHE A 69 11.18 -5.34 7.35
N LYS A 70 12.29 -6.10 7.43
CA LYS A 70 12.57 -6.98 8.56
C LYS A 70 13.10 -6.18 9.75
N HIS A 71 12.41 -6.32 10.89
CA HIS A 71 12.78 -5.70 12.17
C HIS A 71 12.99 -6.75 13.28
N GLY A 72 13.27 -8.01 12.90
CA GLY A 72 13.52 -9.12 13.81
C GLY A 72 12.33 -10.07 13.99
N GLY A 73 12.62 -11.37 14.24
CA GLY A 73 11.62 -12.43 14.43
C GLY A 73 11.15 -13.12 13.14
N MET A 74 10.56 -14.32 13.32
CA MET A 74 9.92 -15.06 12.23
C MET A 74 8.69 -14.28 11.73
N SER A 75 8.62 -14.07 10.41
CA SER A 75 7.59 -13.25 9.71
C SER A 75 7.79 -11.73 9.75
N SER A 76 8.97 -11.24 10.13
CA SER A 76 9.31 -9.84 9.87
C SER A 76 9.41 -9.57 8.36
N GLY A 77 8.90 -8.43 7.91
CA GLY A 77 8.94 -8.00 6.50
C GLY A 77 7.99 -8.71 5.53
N GLY A 78 7.08 -9.57 6.01
CA GLY A 78 6.06 -10.20 5.15
C GLY A 78 4.98 -9.20 4.71
N ILE A 79 4.65 -9.21 3.43
CA ILE A 79 3.62 -8.37 2.79
C ILE A 79 2.47 -9.26 2.32
N SER A 80 1.24 -8.86 2.65
CA SER A 80 0.02 -9.57 2.27
C SER A 80 -0.64 -8.90 1.07
N LEU A 81 -0.45 -9.44 -0.14
CA LEU A 81 -1.09 -8.87 -1.33
C LEU A 81 -2.62 -8.99 -1.28
N SER A 82 -3.17 -10.00 -0.60
CA SER A 82 -4.62 -10.08 -0.34
C SER A 82 -5.10 -8.88 0.49
N PHE A 83 -4.38 -8.49 1.55
CA PHE A 83 -4.72 -7.30 2.32
C PHE A 83 -4.71 -6.04 1.43
N TRP A 84 -3.69 -5.86 0.59
CA TRP A 84 -3.62 -4.69 -0.28
C TRP A 84 -4.77 -4.64 -1.30
N LYS A 85 -5.11 -5.76 -1.92
CA LYS A 85 -6.21 -5.85 -2.90
C LYS A 85 -7.59 -5.68 -2.27
N GLU A 86 -7.82 -6.28 -1.10
CA GLU A 86 -9.16 -6.40 -0.50
C GLU A 86 -9.44 -5.32 0.55
N THR A 87 -8.40 -4.66 1.08
CA THR A 87 -8.55 -3.70 2.20
C THR A 87 -7.73 -2.45 1.99
N GLY A 88 -6.41 -2.55 1.80
CA GLY A 88 -5.51 -1.39 1.74
C GLY A 88 -5.86 -0.39 0.64
N ILE A 89 -5.88 -0.85 -0.62
CA ILE A 89 -6.21 0.01 -1.77
C ILE A 89 -7.66 0.51 -1.71
N PRO A 90 -8.69 -0.35 -1.48
CA PRO A 90 -10.06 0.13 -1.32
C PRO A 90 -10.23 1.19 -0.21
N LEU A 91 -9.50 1.06 0.90
CA LEU A 91 -9.50 2.04 1.98
C LEU A 91 -8.94 3.39 1.51
N LEU A 92 -7.80 3.39 0.80
CA LEU A 92 -7.18 4.61 0.28
C LEU A 92 -8.10 5.33 -0.74
N ILE A 93 -8.75 4.56 -1.61
CA ILE A 93 -9.70 5.11 -2.60
C ILE A 93 -10.92 5.71 -1.92
N SER A 94 -11.54 5.01 -0.97
CA SER A 94 -12.77 5.46 -0.30
C SER A 94 -12.59 6.73 0.54
N ARG A 95 -11.35 7.08 0.91
CA ARG A 95 -11.02 8.37 1.56
C ARG A 95 -11.08 9.57 0.62
N CYS A 96 -11.01 9.35 -0.68
CA CYS A 96 -10.96 10.39 -1.69
C CYS A 96 -12.26 10.49 -2.46
N PHE A 97 -12.78 9.33 -2.85
CA PHE A 97 -13.93 9.19 -3.71
C PHE A 97 -15.00 8.45 -2.90
N LYS A 98 -16.14 9.11 -2.71
CA LYS A 98 -17.28 8.47 -2.06
C LYS A 98 -18.01 7.64 -3.09
N SER A 99 -18.18 6.35 -2.81
CA SER A 99 -19.13 5.48 -3.50
C SER A 99 -20.57 5.88 -3.18
#